data_AF-A0A1X6YXY6-F1
#
_entry.id   AF-A0A1X6YXY6-F1
#
_cell.length_a   1.000
_cell.length_b   1.000
_cell.length_c   1.000
_cell.angle_alpha   90.00
_cell.angle_beta   90.00
_cell.angle_gamma   90.00
#
_symmetry.space_group_name_H-M   'P 1'
#
loop_
_entity.id
_entity.type
_entity.pdbx_description
1 polymer ?
#
loop_
_entity_poly.entity_id
_entity_poly.type
_entity_poly.pdbx_seq_one_letter_code
_entity_poly.pdbx_strand_id
1 'polypeptide(L)'
;MVLGLGDGWPVPRNIGDWLALASGMAWAFGSMRVYQLTDVTTFEQMAAFVIGALVITGLTMIAAPELLTAGTGISDGLRALPWGLLMALYVIPMLVLTVGPARLLTPGRVGILLMSDVLVGVMSAAIWSGEPFGWREVLGSALIIGAAVVEVAGQRPQGRMPSSE
;
A
#
# COMPACT_ATOMS: atom_id res chain seq x y z
N MET A 1 -2.54 -15.81 4.33
CA MET A 1 -2.56 -17.04 3.51
C MET A 1 -3.28 -16.79 2.19
N VAL A 2 -2.63 -16.08 1.27
CA VAL A 2 -3.09 -15.97 -0.13
C VAL A 2 -2.46 -17.09 -0.99
N LEU A 3 -1.44 -17.80 -0.47
CA LEU A 3 -0.68 -18.82 -1.21
C LEU A 3 -0.63 -20.19 -0.50
N GLY A 4 -1.40 -20.38 0.57
CA GLY A 4 -1.45 -21.62 1.34
C GLY A 4 -2.89 -22.07 1.48
N LEU A 5 -3.20 -23.20 0.84
CA LEU A 5 -4.44 -23.98 0.90
C LEU A 5 -5.29 -23.69 2.15
N GLY A 6 -6.55 -23.31 1.90
CA GLY A 6 -7.55 -22.95 2.90
C GLY A 6 -7.76 -24.01 3.98
N ASP A 7 -8.40 -23.57 5.06
CA ASP A 7 -8.79 -24.32 6.27
C ASP A 7 -7.76 -24.36 7.41
N GLY A 8 -7.19 -23.21 7.75
CA GLY A 8 -6.35 -23.07 8.95
C GLY A 8 -6.50 -21.74 9.68
N TRP A 9 -6.23 -21.78 11.00
CA TRP A 9 -6.07 -20.60 11.86
C TRP A 9 -5.12 -19.57 11.20
N PRO A 10 -5.43 -18.25 11.25
CA PRO A 10 -4.75 -17.20 10.47
C PRO A 10 -3.35 -16.86 11.03
N VAL A 11 -2.42 -17.81 10.96
CA VAL A 11 -1.02 -17.66 11.35
C VAL A 11 -0.14 -17.83 10.12
N PRO A 12 0.94 -17.03 9.93
CA PRO A 12 1.82 -17.17 8.79
C PRO A 12 2.37 -18.59 8.68
N ARG A 13 2.14 -19.25 7.53
CA ARG A 13 2.64 -20.61 7.28
C ARG A 13 3.81 -20.63 6.31
N ASN A 14 3.82 -19.70 5.37
CA ASN A 14 4.81 -19.65 4.30
C ASN A 14 5.71 -18.42 4.43
N ILE A 15 6.89 -18.47 3.81
CA ILE A 15 7.82 -17.32 3.74
C ILE A 15 7.11 -16.09 3.17
N GLY A 16 6.23 -16.26 2.17
CA GLY A 16 5.42 -15.18 1.62
C GLY A 16 4.48 -14.51 2.64
N ASP A 17 3.86 -15.28 3.55
CA ASP A 17 3.00 -14.70 4.61
C ASP A 17 3.84 -13.89 5.62
N TRP A 18 5.04 -14.37 5.94
CA TRP A 18 5.98 -13.65 6.81
C TRP A 18 6.48 -12.36 6.17
N LEU A 19 6.83 -12.40 4.88
CA LEU A 19 7.24 -11.21 4.12
C LEU A 19 6.09 -10.20 4.01
N ALA A 20 4.85 -10.66 3.82
CA ALA A 20 3.67 -9.79 3.80
C ALA A 20 3.42 -9.10 5.15
N LEU A 21 3.60 -9.80 6.27
CA LEU A 21 3.53 -9.16 7.59
C LEU A 21 4.68 -8.19 7.83
N ALA A 22 5.91 -8.58 7.50
CA ALA A 22 7.09 -7.74 7.67
C ALA A 22 7.00 -6.45 6.84
N SER A 23 6.48 -6.52 5.61
CA SER A 23 6.26 -5.34 4.78
C SER A 23 5.20 -4.43 5.37
N GLY A 24 4.10 -4.98 5.89
CA GLY A 24 3.07 -4.21 6.61
C GLY A 24 3.61 -3.49 7.84
N MET A 25 4.44 -4.16 8.65
CA MET A 25 5.10 -3.56 9.82
C MET A 25 6.09 -2.46 9.42
N ALA A 26 6.91 -2.71 8.40
CA ALA A 26 7.86 -1.73 7.87
C ALA A 26 7.14 -0.47 7.34
N TRP A 27 5.99 -0.66 6.67
CA TRP A 27 5.16 0.43 6.18
C TRP A 27 4.56 1.28 7.31
N ALA A 28 4.04 0.64 8.36
CA ALA A 28 3.50 1.34 9.53
C ALA A 28 4.59 2.18 10.23
N PHE A 29 5.80 1.62 10.38
CA PHE A 29 6.92 2.36 10.96
C PHE A 29 7.39 3.51 10.06
N GLY A 30 7.50 3.28 8.75
CA GLY A 30 7.91 4.29 7.77
C GLY A 30 6.94 5.47 7.70
N SER A 31 5.63 5.21 7.65
CA SER A 31 4.60 6.25 7.65
C SER A 31 4.59 7.06 8.95
N MET A 32 4.79 6.42 10.12
CA MET A 32 4.94 7.13 11.39
C MET A 32 6.17 8.04 11.40
N ARG A 33 7.31 7.56 10.89
CA ARG A 33 8.56 8.34 10.79
C ARG A 33 8.41 9.53 9.84
N VAL A 34 7.77 9.33 8.69
CA VAL A 34 7.44 10.39 7.73
C VAL A 34 6.57 11.46 8.37
N TYR A 35 5.58 11.07 9.17
CA TYR A 35 4.71 11.99 9.89
C TYR A 35 5.45 12.79 10.98
N GLN A 36 6.43 12.19 11.66
CA GLN A 36 7.25 12.88 12.67
C GLN A 36 8.24 13.88 12.07
N LEU A 37 8.61 13.69 10.80
CA LEU A 37 9.56 14.53 10.07
C LEU A 37 8.80 15.67 9.38
N THR A 38 8.35 16.66 10.16
CA THR A 38 7.57 17.81 9.67
C THR A 38 8.37 18.81 8.83
N ASP A 39 9.70 18.80 8.93
CA ASP A 39 10.59 19.79 8.30
C ASP A 39 11.11 19.39 6.92
N VAL A 40 10.65 18.28 6.35
CA VAL A 40 11.18 17.72 5.09
C VAL A 40 10.29 18.10 3.90
N THR A 41 10.88 18.67 2.86
CA THR A 41 10.14 19.12 1.67
C THR A 41 9.53 17.93 0.92
N THR A 42 8.44 18.16 0.16
CA THR A 42 7.75 17.11 -0.62
C THR A 42 8.68 16.46 -1.63
N PHE A 43 9.54 17.27 -2.21
CA PHE A 43 10.54 16.82 -3.16
C PHE A 43 11.58 15.88 -2.53
N GLU A 44 12.14 16.23 -1.37
CA GLU A 44 13.15 15.40 -0.69
C GLU A 44 12.61 14.02 -0.31
N GLN A 45 11.35 13.94 0.10
CA GLN A 45 10.75 12.67 0.48
C GLN A 45 10.38 11.81 -0.73
N MET A 46 9.89 12.43 -1.82
CA MET A 46 9.73 11.73 -3.10
C MET A 46 11.08 11.25 -3.63
N ALA A 47 12.12 12.07 -3.56
CA ALA A 47 13.48 11.68 -3.94
C ALA A 47 13.99 10.53 -3.08
N ALA A 48 13.83 10.58 -1.76
CA ALA A 48 14.21 9.48 -0.86
C ALA A 48 13.44 8.20 -1.16
N PHE A 49 12.14 8.30 -1.49
CA PHE A 49 11.32 7.15 -1.86
C PHE A 49 11.79 6.52 -3.18
N VAL A 50 12.03 7.35 -4.22
CA VAL A 50 12.53 6.89 -5.52
C VAL A 50 13.93 6.30 -5.42
N ILE A 51 14.85 6.95 -4.69
CA ILE A 51 16.21 6.46 -4.46
C ILE A 51 16.17 5.16 -3.66
N GLY A 52 15.37 5.09 -2.59
CA GLY A 52 15.19 3.88 -1.80
C GLY A 52 14.64 2.73 -2.65
N ALA A 53 13.61 2.99 -3.45
CA ALA A 53 13.06 2.00 -4.39
C ALA A 53 14.11 1.54 -5.41
N LEU A 54 14.91 2.47 -5.96
CA LEU A 54 15.98 2.15 -6.92
C LEU A 54 17.07 1.28 -6.28
N VAL A 55 17.50 1.60 -5.06
CA VAL A 55 18.52 0.83 -4.32
C VAL A 55 18.01 -0.58 -4.03
N ILE A 56 16.80 -0.72 -3.50
CA ILE A 56 16.21 -2.05 -3.20
C ILE A 56 16.01 -2.86 -4.49
N THR A 57 15.55 -2.21 -5.57
CA THR A 57 15.40 -2.86 -6.88
C THR A 57 16.77 -3.33 -7.40
N GLY A 58 17.81 -2.50 -7.31
CA GLY A 58 19.16 -2.88 -7.70
C GLY A 58 19.71 -4.05 -6.87
N LEU A 59 19.52 -4.01 -5.54
CA LEU A 59 19.94 -5.09 -4.65
C LEU A 59 19.21 -6.40 -4.94
N THR A 60 17.91 -6.35 -5.21
CA THR A 60 17.14 -7.56 -5.57
C THR A 60 17.57 -8.14 -6.92
N MET A 61 17.89 -7.30 -7.91
CA MET A 61 18.45 -7.74 -9.19
C MET A 61 19.81 -8.43 -9.03
N ILE A 62 20.66 -7.97 -8.10
CA ILE A 62 21.95 -8.60 -7.79
C ILE A 62 21.76 -9.91 -7.02
N ALA A 63 20.83 -9.93 -6.06
CA ALA A 63 20.60 -11.07 -5.18
C ALA A 63 19.84 -12.23 -5.85
N ALA A 64 19.04 -11.93 -6.88
CA ALA A 64 18.25 -12.91 -7.64
C ALA A 64 18.35 -12.65 -9.15
N PRO A 65 19.53 -12.85 -9.77
CA PRO A 65 19.75 -12.57 -11.18
C PRO A 65 18.91 -13.48 -12.09
N GLU A 66 18.50 -14.64 -11.59
CA GLU A 66 17.59 -15.55 -12.28
C GLU A 66 16.17 -15.00 -12.47
N LEU A 67 15.76 -13.97 -11.71
CA LEU A 67 14.50 -13.26 -11.94
C LEU A 67 14.51 -12.47 -13.27
N LEU A 68 15.69 -12.07 -13.75
CA LEU A 68 15.88 -11.35 -15.01
C LEU A 68 15.98 -12.29 -16.21
N THR A 69 16.41 -13.53 -15.98
CA THR A 69 16.59 -14.55 -17.03
C THR A 69 15.45 -15.56 -17.06
N ALA A 70 14.50 -15.49 -16.12
CA ALA A 70 13.26 -16.26 -16.08
C ALA A 70 12.33 -15.91 -17.26
N GLY A 71 12.68 -16.41 -18.45
CA GLY A 71 11.76 -16.65 -19.56
C GLY A 71 11.49 -15.51 -20.53
N THR A 72 12.00 -14.29 -20.32
CA THR A 72 11.76 -13.19 -21.26
C THR A 72 12.94 -13.02 -22.22
N GLY A 73 12.79 -13.48 -23.46
CA GLY A 73 13.70 -13.06 -24.52
C GLY A 73 13.61 -11.53 -24.69
N ILE A 74 14.65 -10.90 -25.25
CA ILE A 74 14.66 -9.45 -25.54
C ILE A 74 13.40 -9.05 -26.34
N SER A 75 12.91 -9.94 -27.21
CA SER A 75 11.66 -9.80 -27.97
C SER A 75 10.40 -9.71 -27.12
N ASP A 76 10.33 -10.41 -25.98
CA ASP A 76 9.18 -10.38 -25.08
C ASP A 76 9.20 -9.12 -24.22
N GLY A 77 10.40 -8.67 -23.81
CA GLY A 77 10.59 -7.36 -23.18
C GLY A 77 10.13 -6.21 -24.07
N LEU A 78 10.44 -6.27 -25.38
CA LEU A 78 9.98 -5.29 -26.37
C LEU A 78 8.46 -5.28 -26.57
N ARG A 79 7.79 -6.44 -26.42
CA ARG A 79 6.32 -6.54 -26.49
C ARG A 79 5.64 -6.05 -25.21
N ALA A 80 6.30 -6.22 -24.06
CA ALA A 80 5.80 -5.74 -22.77
C ALA A 80 6.06 -4.24 -22.55
N LEU A 81 6.99 -3.62 -23.30
CA LEU A 81 7.38 -2.20 -23.18
C LEU A 81 6.20 -1.22 -23.15
N PRO A 82 5.21 -1.29 -24.07
CA PRO A 82 4.06 -0.38 -24.05
C PRO A 82 3.27 -0.49 -22.74
N TRP A 83 3.10 -1.71 -22.24
CA TRP A 83 2.40 -1.98 -20.98
C TRP A 83 3.21 -1.55 -19.77
N GLY A 84 4.52 -1.77 -19.78
CA GLY A 84 5.44 -1.26 -18.77
C GLY A 84 5.43 0.27 -18.70
N LEU A 85 5.38 0.95 -19.84
CA LEU A 85 5.30 2.41 -19.92
C LEU A 85 3.97 2.94 -19.33
N LEU A 86 2.85 2.28 -19.65
CA LEU A 86 1.54 2.61 -19.09
C LEU A 86 1.48 2.40 -17.58
N MET A 87 2.07 1.31 -17.07
CA MET A 87 2.19 1.08 -15.63
C MET A 87 3.09 2.12 -14.96
N ALA A 88 4.22 2.48 -15.58
CA ALA A 88 5.10 3.52 -15.07
C ALA A 88 4.39 4.88 -15.00
N LEU A 89 3.59 5.21 -16.02
CA LEU A 89 2.79 6.44 -16.03
C LEU A 89 1.69 6.41 -14.96
N TYR A 90 1.06 5.26 -14.73
CA TYR A 90 0.05 5.05 -13.69
C TYR A 90 0.63 5.16 -12.26
N VAL A 91 1.87 4.74 -12.06
CA VAL A 91 2.54 4.82 -10.76
C VAL A 91 2.75 6.28 -10.31
N ILE A 92 2.92 7.22 -11.23
CA ILE A 92 3.13 8.64 -10.88
C ILE A 92 1.95 9.24 -10.07
N PRO A 93 0.69 9.25 -10.56
CA PRO A 93 -0.43 9.75 -9.77
C PRO A 93 -0.65 8.91 -8.51
N MET A 94 -0.38 7.61 -8.54
CA MET A 94 -0.47 6.74 -7.35
C MET A 94 0.52 7.14 -6.26
N LEU A 95 1.77 7.46 -6.62
CA LEU A 95 2.78 7.94 -5.67
C LEU A 95 2.40 9.30 -5.08
N VAL A 96 1.86 10.21 -5.89
CA VAL A 96 1.36 11.51 -5.40
C VAL A 96 0.21 11.31 -4.42
N LEU A 97 -0.74 10.43 -4.74
CA LEU A 97 -1.89 10.09 -3.88
C LEU A 97 -1.50 9.30 -2.63
N THR A 98 -0.35 8.62 -2.61
CA THR A 98 0.10 7.85 -1.44
C THR A 98 0.97 8.70 -0.52
N VAL A 99 1.92 9.44 -1.08
CA VAL A 99 2.89 10.25 -0.31
C VAL A 99 2.30 11.60 0.08
N GLY A 100 1.40 12.18 -0.73
CA GLY A 100 0.74 13.46 -0.44
C GLY A 100 -0.09 13.45 0.84
N PRO A 101 -1.05 12.51 1.01
CA PRO A 101 -1.87 12.42 2.22
C PRO A 101 -1.09 12.05 3.47
N ALA A 102 0.03 11.32 3.35
CA ALA A 102 0.90 10.96 4.46
C ALA A 102 1.48 12.16 5.22
N ARG A 103 1.45 13.36 4.60
CA ARG A 103 1.89 14.62 5.20
C ARG A 103 0.77 15.40 5.88
N LEU A 104 -0.44 15.30 5.36
CA LEU A 104 -1.59 16.12 5.78
C LEU A 104 -2.43 15.42 6.85
N LEU A 105 -2.28 14.11 6.98
CA LEU A 105 -3.14 13.26 7.77
C LEU A 105 -2.29 12.46 8.78
N THR A 106 -2.84 12.29 9.98
CA THR A 106 -2.24 11.39 10.98
C THR A 106 -2.09 9.98 10.38
N PRO A 107 -1.09 9.19 10.80
CA PRO A 107 -0.84 7.85 10.22
C PRO A 107 -2.09 6.95 10.19
N GLY A 108 -2.99 7.08 11.18
CA GLY A 108 -4.27 6.37 11.21
C GLY A 108 -5.22 6.72 10.03
N ARG A 109 -5.27 7.99 9.63
CA ARG A 109 -6.11 8.46 8.51
C ARG A 109 -5.57 8.06 7.15
N VAL A 110 -4.24 8.03 6.99
CA VAL A 110 -3.58 7.48 5.80
C VAL A 110 -3.90 5.99 5.67
N GLY A 111 -3.88 5.28 6.81
CA GLY A 111 -4.33 3.89 6.89
C GLY A 111 -5.77 3.71 6.40
N ILE A 112 -6.71 4.55 6.85
CA ILE A 112 -8.12 4.46 6.43
C ILE A 112 -8.32 4.80 4.95
N LEU A 113 -7.60 5.79 4.42
CA LEU A 113 -7.61 6.08 2.98
C LEU A 113 -7.13 4.88 2.17
N LEU A 114 -6.02 4.25 2.58
CA LEU A 114 -5.49 3.04 1.95
C LEU A 114 -6.49 1.87 2.05
N MET A 115 -7.15 1.69 3.18
CA MET A 115 -8.18 0.64 3.32
C MET A 115 -9.43 0.92 2.48
N SER A 116 -9.76 2.18 2.23
CA SER A 116 -10.87 2.56 1.34
C SER A 116 -10.55 2.25 -0.13
N ASP A 117 -9.29 2.39 -0.54
CA ASP A 117 -8.85 1.99 -1.88
C ASP A 117 -8.97 0.48 -2.10
N VAL A 118 -8.61 -0.32 -1.08
CA VAL A 118 -8.80 -1.78 -1.11
C VAL A 118 -10.28 -2.15 -1.27
N LEU A 119 -11.21 -1.44 -0.61
CA LEU A 119 -12.65 -1.64 -0.80
C LEU A 119 -13.08 -1.40 -2.25
N VAL A 120 -12.62 -0.30 -2.86
CA VAL A 120 -12.92 0.02 -4.27
C VAL A 120 -12.32 -1.04 -5.20
N GLY A 121 -11.10 -1.50 -4.94
CA GLY A 121 -10.46 -2.58 -5.69
C GLY A 121 -11.24 -3.89 -5.61
N VAL A 122 -11.66 -4.28 -4.40
CA VAL A 122 -12.45 -5.49 -4.15
C VAL A 122 -13.83 -5.41 -4.81
N MET A 123 -14.51 -4.26 -4.74
CA MET A 123 -15.78 -4.04 -5.45
C MET A 123 -15.61 -4.07 -6.97
N SER A 124 -14.56 -3.44 -7.50
CA SER A 124 -14.27 -3.42 -8.93
C SER A 124 -13.95 -4.82 -9.44
N ALA A 125 -13.15 -5.59 -8.69
CA ALA A 125 -12.86 -6.99 -8.98
C ALA A 125 -14.13 -7.85 -8.94
N ALA A 126 -15.02 -7.66 -7.95
CA ALA A 126 -16.29 -8.37 -7.89
C ALA A 126 -17.18 -8.12 -9.12
N ILE A 127 -17.20 -6.87 -9.60
CA ILE A 127 -18.02 -6.47 -10.76
C ILE A 127 -17.42 -6.98 -12.08
N TRP A 128 -16.11 -6.93 -12.26
CA TRP A 128 -15.45 -7.23 -13.54
C TRP A 128 -14.82 -8.60 -13.65
N SER A 129 -14.42 -9.22 -12.55
CA SER A 129 -13.75 -10.53 -12.55
C SER A 129 -14.73 -11.70 -12.63
N GLY A 130 -16.01 -11.48 -12.29
CA GLY A 130 -17.02 -12.53 -12.21
C GLY A 130 -16.75 -13.60 -11.14
N GLU A 131 -15.75 -13.37 -10.27
CA GLU A 131 -15.43 -14.27 -9.18
C GLU A 131 -16.44 -14.14 -8.04
N PRO A 132 -16.78 -15.24 -7.35
CA PRO A 132 -17.76 -15.20 -6.28
C PRO A 132 -17.26 -14.36 -5.11
N PHE A 133 -17.99 -13.28 -4.82
CA PHE A 133 -17.82 -12.50 -3.60
C PHE A 133 -18.24 -13.35 -2.40
N GLY A 134 -17.26 -13.95 -1.74
CA GLY A 134 -17.48 -14.85 -0.62
C GLY A 134 -17.84 -14.12 0.67
N TRP A 135 -18.27 -14.91 1.66
CA TRP A 135 -18.60 -14.41 2.99
C TRP A 135 -17.41 -13.74 3.70
N ARG A 136 -16.18 -14.16 3.35
CA ARG A 136 -14.94 -13.60 3.91
C ARG A 136 -14.68 -12.19 3.41
N GLU A 137 -14.89 -11.91 2.11
CA GLU A 137 -14.80 -10.55 1.58
C GLU A 137 -15.83 -9.63 2.23
N VAL A 138 -17.09 -10.08 2.36
CA VAL A 138 -18.15 -9.30 3.02
C VAL A 138 -17.77 -8.92 4.45
N LEU A 139 -17.30 -9.88 5.24
CA LEU A 139 -16.86 -9.62 6.62
C LEU A 139 -15.67 -8.65 6.67
N GLY A 140 -14.68 -8.83 5.79
CA GLY A 140 -13.53 -7.92 5.70
C GLY A 140 -13.95 -6.50 5.34
N SER A 141 -14.80 -6.34 4.34
CA SER A 141 -15.33 -5.05 3.92
C SER A 141 -16.14 -4.37 5.02
N ALA A 142 -16.99 -5.12 5.73
CA ALA A 142 -17.79 -4.59 6.84
C ALA A 142 -16.91 -4.11 7.99
N LEU A 143 -15.84 -4.83 8.33
CA LEU A 143 -14.89 -4.42 9.37
C LEU A 143 -14.15 -3.14 9.01
N ILE A 144 -13.72 -2.99 7.75
CA ILE A 144 -13.06 -1.77 7.26
C ILE A 144 -14.00 -0.57 7.38
N ILE A 145 -15.25 -0.73 6.94
CA ILE A 145 -16.28 0.33 7.03
C ILE A 145 -16.54 0.68 8.50
N GLY A 146 -16.68 -0.32 9.37
CA GLY A 146 -16.87 -0.13 10.80
C GLY A 146 -15.72 0.66 11.44
N ALA A 147 -14.46 0.33 11.11
CA ALA A 147 -13.31 1.07 11.59
C ALA A 147 -13.31 2.54 11.12
N ALA A 148 -13.66 2.78 9.85
CA ALA A 148 -13.79 4.14 9.33
C ALA A 148 -14.88 4.95 10.06
N VAL A 149 -16.03 4.34 10.37
CA VAL A 149 -17.10 4.98 11.14
C VAL A 149 -16.65 5.31 12.56
N VAL A 150 -15.96 4.39 13.24
CA VAL A 150 -15.44 4.62 14.59
C VAL A 150 -14.42 5.75 14.62
N GLU A 151 -13.50 5.81 13.64
CA GLU A 151 -12.53 6.91 13.56
C GLU A 151 -13.24 8.27 13.42
N VAL A 152 -14.24 8.37 12.55
CA VAL A 152 -14.98 9.63 12.32
C VAL A 152 -15.79 10.01 13.55
N ALA A 153 -16.46 9.04 14.18
CA ALA A 153 -17.29 9.26 15.37
C ALA A 153 -16.48 9.52 16.65
N GLY A 154 -15.26 9.00 16.74
CA GLY A 154 -14.34 9.20 17.87
C GLY A 154 -13.76 10.61 17.96
N GLN A 155 -14.00 11.47 16.95
CA GLN A 155 -13.55 12.86 16.97
C GLN A 155 -14.40 13.69 17.92
N ARG A 156 -13.95 13.77 19.18
CA ARG A 156 -14.33 14.89 20.04
C ARG A 156 -13.68 16.16 19.48
N PRO A 157 -14.41 17.28 19.36
CA PRO A 157 -13.83 18.56 18.95
C PRO A 157 -12.68 18.90 19.90
N GLN A 158 -11.44 18.89 19.41
CA GLN A 158 -10.31 19.39 20.17
C GLN A 158 -10.59 20.87 20.45
N GLY A 159 -10.89 21.18 21.71
CA GLY A 159 -11.30 22.51 22.14
C GLY A 159 -10.29 23.56 21.70
N ARG A 160 -10.79 24.54 20.94
CA ARG A 160 -10.11 25.80 20.64
C ARG A 160 -9.80 26.47 21.99
N MET A 161 -8.56 26.38 22.48
CA MET A 161 -8.16 27.17 23.65
C MET A 161 -8.15 28.65 23.22
N PRO A 162 -8.83 29.56 23.95
CA PRO A 162 -8.78 30.98 23.65
C PRO A 162 -7.35 31.49 23.82
N SER A 163 -6.88 32.27 22.85
CA SER A 163 -5.70 33.11 22.98
C SER A 163 -5.89 34.07 24.16
N SER A 164 -5.13 33.89 25.23
CA SER A 164 -4.95 34.93 26.23
C SER A 164 -3.91 35.91 25.70
N GLU A 165 -4.40 37.12 25.39
CA GLU A 165 -3.65 38.35 25.19
C GLU A 165 -2.76 38.70 26.40
#